data_AF-A0A938RL31-F1
#
_entry.id   AF-A0A938RL31-F1
#
_cell.length_a   1.000
_cell.length_b   1.000
_cell.length_c   1.000
_cell.angle_alpha   90.00
_cell.angle_beta   90.00
_cell.angle_gamma   90.00
#
_symmetry.space_group_name_H-M   'P 1'
#
loop_
_entity.id
_entity.type
_entity.pdbx_description
1 polymer ?
#
loop_
_entity_poly.entity_id
_entity_poly.type
_entity_poly.pdbx_seq_one_letter_code
_entity_poly.pdbx_strand_id
1 'polypeptide(L)'
;MTPLRPPGTSSRSSGESEDGGGEPVDGPSLALRRRGMSPGADLIAACVELRAASRRWLALSLLVLVLAGLFALAVVVGRMPPFDRFVTDPVFFKRCLVAHVNLALVAWFYSIAAALFFLLPARRRAGWLARHSVHVAGTGIAMQLFGAGIPGAAPLLSNYIPTVDHWIFQAGQLLFGAGVLASFADARLLPGGTRIVVVPLPKGVESGLRATLLALLLASFTLAITWLRAPSGLAPDVFADLLVWGVGHVLQLACTLAMLSLWLWLLESVIGEAPVSEAASRWLFLALLLPWFCAPLFALAGTSSAGYQVGFTELMRWCIAPVVTIFLILSLGAVVRAWKSGTLSAASLADARLSAVLVSGALTVLGFALGASIRGQSTMVPAHYHASVGAITVSFMAASYLLLPLLGLRLPGAWLVRTRSWQPLVYGAGMLVFAAGFALAGAHGMGRKIYGAEQAARGTAETLGLGMMGVGGFAAIAGGIMFLAVAGGAWIHRVRVGPASEALAASRRLEYGAEGPG
;
A
#
# COMPACT_ATOMS: atom_id res chain seq x y z
N MET A 1 -53.05 -51.56 38.25
CA MET A 1 -52.21 -52.38 39.16
C MET A 1 -52.22 -53.81 38.63
N THR A 2 -51.03 -54.40 38.46
CA THR A 2 -50.59 -55.79 38.10
C THR A 2 -51.64 -56.84 37.69
N PRO A 3 -51.33 -57.80 36.76
CA PRO A 3 -50.58 -59.01 37.20
C PRO A 3 -49.85 -59.89 36.11
N LEU A 4 -49.14 -60.94 36.58
CA LEU A 4 -48.94 -62.33 36.03
C LEU A 4 -47.78 -62.78 35.06
N ARG A 5 -46.87 -63.62 35.63
CA ARG A 5 -46.38 -65.00 35.27
C ARG A 5 -45.44 -65.29 34.01
N PRO A 6 -44.70 -66.45 33.98
CA PRO A 6 -43.28 -66.60 33.53
C PRO A 6 -43.09 -67.65 32.37
N PRO A 7 -42.04 -68.52 32.33
CA PRO A 7 -40.63 -68.42 31.87
C PRO A 7 -40.31 -69.27 30.59
N GLY A 8 -39.07 -69.31 30.08
CA GLY A 8 -38.64 -70.38 29.15
C GLY A 8 -37.36 -70.16 28.33
N THR A 9 -36.48 -71.17 28.35
CA THR A 9 -35.26 -71.38 27.54
C THR A 9 -35.54 -72.28 26.33
N SER A 10 -34.86 -72.09 25.19
CA SER A 10 -34.64 -73.18 24.21
C SER A 10 -33.43 -72.95 23.29
N SER A 11 -32.64 -74.00 23.10
CA SER A 11 -31.50 -74.16 22.19
C SER A 11 -31.76 -75.32 21.21
N ARG A 12 -30.98 -75.38 20.10
CA ARG A 12 -30.86 -76.40 19.01
C ARG A 12 -31.52 -75.95 17.70
N SER A 13 -31.02 -76.20 16.48
CA SER A 13 -30.07 -77.22 15.96
C SER A 13 -29.46 -76.83 14.59
N SER A 14 -28.22 -77.28 14.36
CA SER A 14 -27.55 -77.80 13.14
C SER A 14 -28.11 -77.59 11.72
N GLY A 15 -27.19 -77.30 10.79
CA GLY A 15 -27.30 -77.61 9.35
C GLY A 15 -26.15 -76.99 8.52
N GLU A 16 -25.15 -77.81 8.16
CA GLU A 16 -24.06 -77.51 7.23
C GLU A 16 -24.51 -77.57 5.76
N SER A 17 -23.93 -76.71 4.92
CA SER A 17 -23.59 -77.02 3.51
C SER A 17 -22.59 -75.99 2.96
N GLU A 18 -21.38 -76.45 2.64
CA GLU A 18 -20.43 -75.89 1.65
C GLU A 18 -21.15 -75.80 0.28
N ASP A 19 -20.83 -74.98 -0.72
CA ASP A 19 -19.56 -74.56 -1.33
C ASP A 19 -19.91 -73.49 -2.41
N GLY A 20 -18.97 -72.64 -2.84
CA GLY A 20 -19.17 -71.81 -4.05
C GLY A 20 -18.57 -70.39 -4.10
N GLY A 21 -17.25 -70.32 -4.28
CA GLY A 21 -16.49 -69.38 -5.13
C GLY A 21 -16.94 -67.92 -5.35
N GLY A 22 -16.15 -66.98 -4.83
CA GLY A 22 -16.02 -65.60 -5.31
C GLY A 22 -14.87 -64.86 -4.61
N GLU A 23 -13.78 -64.58 -5.33
CA GLU A 23 -12.50 -64.05 -4.82
C GLU A 23 -12.59 -62.79 -3.92
N PRO A 24 -11.71 -62.66 -2.91
CA PRO A 24 -11.43 -61.41 -2.21
C PRO A 24 -10.23 -60.69 -2.83
N VAL A 25 -10.39 -59.42 -3.24
CA VAL A 25 -9.24 -58.54 -3.52
C VAL A 25 -8.92 -57.76 -2.25
N ASP A 26 -7.95 -58.28 -1.51
CA ASP A 26 -7.29 -57.64 -0.38
C ASP A 26 -6.31 -56.56 -0.85
N GLY A 27 -6.42 -55.38 -0.22
CA GLY A 27 -5.30 -54.46 0.07
C GLY A 27 -4.75 -53.59 -1.09
N PRO A 28 -4.15 -52.41 -0.78
CA PRO A 28 -3.35 -52.19 0.41
C PRO A 28 -3.79 -50.99 1.26
N SER A 29 -3.87 -51.26 2.56
CA SER A 29 -3.58 -50.30 3.61
C SER A 29 -2.20 -49.66 3.39
N LEU A 30 -2.14 -48.46 2.82
CA LEU A 30 -1.00 -47.53 2.91
C LEU A 30 -1.34 -46.14 2.34
N ALA A 31 -2.53 -45.62 2.63
CA ALA A 31 -2.83 -44.21 2.46
C ALA A 31 -2.59 -43.48 3.78
N LEU A 32 -1.42 -42.84 3.88
CA LEU A 32 -1.09 -41.72 4.75
C LEU A 32 -2.28 -41.21 5.60
N ARG A 33 -2.29 -41.56 6.89
CA ARG A 33 -2.88 -40.71 7.93
C ARG A 33 -2.12 -39.37 7.95
N ARG A 34 -2.37 -38.49 6.97
CA ARG A 34 -2.22 -37.06 7.18
C ARG A 34 -3.15 -36.74 8.34
N ARG A 35 -2.57 -36.35 9.48
CA ARG A 35 -3.28 -35.86 10.67
C ARG A 35 -4.34 -34.85 10.20
N GLY A 36 -5.59 -35.30 10.12
CA GLY A 36 -6.73 -34.47 9.74
C GLY A 36 -7.02 -33.53 10.88
N MET A 37 -6.54 -32.29 10.76
CA MET A 37 -7.14 -31.18 11.49
C MET A 37 -8.61 -31.09 11.06
N SER A 38 -9.53 -30.85 11.98
CA SER A 38 -10.93 -30.63 11.62
C SER A 38 -11.05 -29.44 10.63
N PRO A 39 -12.04 -29.40 9.73
CA PRO A 39 -12.21 -28.30 8.77
C PRO A 39 -12.15 -26.91 9.40
N GLY A 40 -12.63 -26.77 10.65
CA GLY A 40 -12.52 -25.52 11.43
C GLY A 40 -11.10 -25.17 11.86
N ALA A 41 -10.29 -26.15 12.26
CA ALA A 41 -8.91 -25.93 12.68
C ALA A 41 -8.01 -25.47 11.51
N ASP A 42 -8.28 -25.93 10.29
CA ASP A 42 -7.57 -25.50 9.08
C ASP A 42 -7.89 -24.05 8.69
N LEU A 43 -9.15 -23.62 8.85
CA LEU A 43 -9.57 -22.23 8.62
C LEU A 43 -8.93 -21.28 9.64
N ILE A 44 -8.87 -21.68 10.91
CA ILE A 44 -8.23 -20.91 11.98
C ILE A 44 -6.74 -20.73 11.68
N ALA A 45 -6.04 -21.82 11.38
CA ALA A 45 -4.61 -21.77 11.04
C ALA A 45 -4.34 -20.87 9.83
N ALA A 46 -5.21 -20.92 8.81
CA ALA A 46 -5.12 -20.03 7.66
C ALA A 46 -5.28 -18.55 8.04
N CYS A 47 -6.25 -18.21 8.88
CA CYS A 47 -6.45 -16.84 9.37
C CYS A 47 -5.22 -16.33 10.12
N VAL A 48 -4.66 -17.16 11.01
CA VAL A 48 -3.45 -16.82 11.80
C VAL A 48 -2.25 -16.58 10.87
N GLU A 49 -2.03 -17.44 9.87
CA GLU A 49 -0.95 -17.29 8.91
C GLU A 49 -1.07 -15.99 8.08
N LEU A 50 -2.27 -15.67 7.60
CA LEU A 50 -2.54 -14.45 6.82
C LEU A 50 -2.34 -13.19 7.66
N ARG A 51 -2.86 -13.18 8.90
CA ARG A 51 -2.65 -12.08 9.86
C ARG A 51 -1.17 -11.90 10.17
N ALA A 52 -0.42 -13.00 10.36
CA ALA A 52 1.02 -12.95 10.60
C ALA A 52 1.81 -12.42 9.38
N ALA A 53 1.42 -12.79 8.16
CA ALA A 53 2.00 -12.26 6.94
C ALA A 53 1.72 -10.75 6.78
N SER A 54 0.47 -10.31 6.95
CA SER A 54 0.08 -8.90 6.94
C SER A 54 0.89 -8.09 7.96
N ARG A 55 1.03 -8.61 9.18
CA ARG A 55 1.81 -7.97 10.25
C ARG A 55 3.30 -7.86 9.92
N ARG A 56 3.92 -8.86 9.28
CA ARG A 56 5.34 -8.77 8.88
C ARG A 56 5.55 -7.70 7.81
N TRP A 57 4.66 -7.61 6.83
CA TRP A 57 4.70 -6.56 5.82
C TRP A 57 4.47 -5.16 6.39
N LEU A 58 3.54 -5.02 7.34
CA LEU A 58 3.35 -3.77 8.09
C LEU A 58 4.60 -3.41 8.91
N ALA A 59 5.29 -4.39 9.52
CA ALA A 59 6.54 -4.13 10.24
C ALA A 59 7.62 -3.59 9.30
N LEU A 60 7.77 -4.22 8.13
CA LEU A 60 8.72 -3.79 7.11
C LEU A 60 8.41 -2.37 6.62
N SER A 61 7.12 -2.05 6.38
CA SER A 61 6.75 -0.72 5.92
C SER A 61 7.04 0.37 6.96
N LEU A 62 6.80 0.11 8.24
CA LEU A 62 7.14 1.03 9.33
C LEU A 62 8.65 1.24 9.46
N LEU A 63 9.45 0.16 9.37
CA LEU A 63 10.90 0.24 9.37
C LEU A 63 11.42 1.09 8.20
N VAL A 64 10.93 0.80 6.99
CA VAL A 64 11.29 1.55 5.79
C VAL A 64 10.93 3.03 5.93
N LEU A 65 9.78 3.35 6.53
CA LEU A 65 9.37 4.73 6.75
C LEU A 65 10.30 5.48 7.72
N VAL A 66 10.76 4.84 8.80
CA VAL A 66 11.78 5.42 9.70
C VAL A 66 13.02 5.81 8.89
N LEU A 67 13.53 4.88 8.08
CA LEU A 67 14.72 5.10 7.26
C LEU A 67 14.49 6.19 6.21
N ALA A 68 13.33 6.19 5.56
CA ALA A 68 12.94 7.23 4.60
C ALA A 68 12.93 8.62 5.24
N GLY A 69 12.44 8.75 6.48
CA GLY A 69 12.40 10.00 7.23
C GLY A 69 13.79 10.56 7.55
N LEU A 70 14.76 9.70 7.85
CA LEU A 70 16.16 10.12 8.05
C LEU A 70 16.75 10.76 6.79
N PHE A 71 16.54 10.15 5.63
CA PHE A 71 16.98 10.74 4.36
C PHE A 71 16.16 11.97 3.95
N ALA A 72 14.86 12.02 4.31
CA ALA A 72 14.02 13.19 4.11
C ALA A 72 14.59 14.41 4.83
N LEU A 73 15.04 14.23 6.08
CA LEU A 73 15.66 15.30 6.86
C LEU A 73 16.89 15.88 6.15
N ALA A 74 17.77 15.01 5.65
CA ALA A 74 18.93 15.46 4.87
C ALA A 74 18.51 16.25 3.62
N VAL A 75 17.54 15.75 2.86
CA VAL A 75 17.05 16.42 1.64
C VAL A 75 16.42 17.79 1.94
N VAL A 76 15.61 17.90 3.00
CA VAL A 76 14.98 19.17 3.41
C VAL A 76 16.04 20.17 3.83
N VAL A 77 16.94 19.78 4.72
CA VAL A 77 18.04 20.64 5.21
C VAL A 77 18.94 21.08 4.06
N GLY A 78 19.29 20.17 3.14
CA GLY A 78 20.17 20.46 2.02
C GLY A 78 19.59 21.45 1.00
N ARG A 79 18.28 21.71 1.02
CA ARG A 79 17.61 22.66 0.12
C ARG A 79 17.16 23.95 0.79
N MET A 80 16.98 23.96 2.11
CA MET A 80 16.40 25.09 2.83
C MET A 80 17.44 26.17 3.16
N PRO A 81 17.25 27.44 2.76
CA PRO A 81 18.04 28.54 3.28
C PRO A 81 17.81 28.80 4.78
N PRO A 82 18.86 29.13 5.56
CA PRO A 82 20.26 29.31 5.16
C PRO A 82 21.09 28.02 5.17
N PHE A 83 20.49 26.87 5.47
CA PHE A 83 21.22 25.61 5.68
C PHE A 83 21.83 25.05 4.39
N ASP A 84 21.24 25.34 3.23
CA ASP A 84 21.76 24.98 1.91
C ASP A 84 23.20 25.48 1.67
N ARG A 85 23.61 26.56 2.36
CA ARG A 85 24.97 27.12 2.30
C ARG A 85 26.03 26.24 2.95
N PHE A 86 25.64 25.30 3.81
CA PHE A 86 26.56 24.35 4.46
C PHE A 86 26.78 23.08 3.63
N VAL A 87 26.11 22.94 2.49
CA VAL A 87 26.25 21.79 1.60
C VAL A 87 27.57 21.89 0.83
N THR A 88 28.54 21.05 1.20
CA THR A 88 29.84 20.91 0.51
C THR A 88 29.88 19.75 -0.49
N ASP A 89 29.03 18.74 -0.31
CA ASP A 89 28.93 17.57 -1.19
C ASP A 89 27.51 17.43 -1.75
N PRO A 90 27.20 18.07 -2.90
CA PRO A 90 25.90 17.91 -3.56
C PRO A 90 25.58 16.46 -3.96
N VAL A 91 26.58 15.62 -4.21
CA VAL A 91 26.38 14.22 -4.62
C VAL A 91 25.84 13.39 -3.46
N PHE A 92 26.30 13.63 -2.24
CA PHE A 92 25.73 13.03 -1.04
C PHE A 92 24.22 13.31 -0.90
N PHE A 93 23.78 14.56 -1.07
CA PHE A 93 22.36 14.90 -1.00
C PHE A 93 21.55 14.32 -2.15
N LYS A 94 22.14 14.21 -3.35
CA LYS A 94 21.54 13.49 -4.48
C LYS A 94 21.37 11.99 -4.16
N ARG A 95 22.34 11.33 -3.53
CA ARG A 95 22.18 9.93 -3.05
C ARG A 95 21.13 9.80 -1.96
N CYS A 96 21.10 10.73 -1.00
CA CYS A 96 20.03 10.79 0.01
C CYS A 96 18.66 10.93 -0.64
N LEU A 97 18.54 11.75 -1.69
CA LEU A 97 17.32 11.86 -2.48
C LEU A 97 16.94 10.54 -3.15
N VAL A 98 17.90 9.83 -3.77
CA VAL A 98 17.64 8.50 -4.35
C VAL A 98 17.12 7.51 -3.30
N ALA A 99 17.80 7.43 -2.14
CA ALA A 99 17.41 6.55 -1.05
C ALA A 99 16.05 6.93 -0.48
N HIS A 100 15.81 8.22 -0.22
CA HIS A 100 14.53 8.74 0.26
C HIS A 100 13.38 8.35 -0.67
N VAL A 101 13.50 8.61 -1.98
CA VAL A 101 12.44 8.31 -2.94
C VAL A 101 12.17 6.82 -3.01
N ASN A 102 13.19 5.97 -3.09
CA ASN A 102 13.00 4.52 -3.10
C ASN A 102 12.34 4.00 -1.82
N LEU A 103 12.71 4.54 -0.66
CA LEU A 103 12.12 4.10 0.61
C LEU A 103 10.69 4.64 0.80
N ALA A 104 10.47 5.93 0.54
CA ALA A 104 9.19 6.61 0.80
C ALA A 104 8.12 6.30 -0.26
N LEU A 105 8.48 6.26 -1.54
CA LEU A 105 7.52 6.12 -2.64
C LEU A 105 7.35 4.67 -3.07
N VAL A 106 8.44 3.89 -3.11
CA VAL A 106 8.41 2.52 -3.61
C VAL A 106 8.25 1.55 -2.43
N ALA A 107 9.24 1.49 -1.54
CA ALA A 107 9.29 0.45 -0.54
C ALA A 107 8.17 0.54 0.50
N TRP A 108 7.88 1.75 0.99
CA TRP A 108 6.78 1.96 1.94
C TRP A 108 5.43 1.63 1.32
N PHE A 109 5.06 2.27 0.22
CA PHE A 109 3.72 2.12 -0.38
C PHE A 109 3.43 0.67 -0.75
N TYR A 110 4.36 0.00 -1.42
CA TYR A 110 4.13 -1.37 -1.85
C TYR A 110 4.25 -2.40 -0.72
N SER A 111 4.96 -2.08 0.36
CA SER A 111 4.91 -2.91 1.57
C SER A 111 3.57 -2.81 2.29
N ILE A 112 2.95 -1.63 2.38
CA ILE A 112 1.59 -1.49 2.91
C ILE A 112 0.57 -2.14 1.97
N ALA A 113 0.70 -1.98 0.66
CA ALA A 113 -0.19 -2.65 -0.29
C ALA A 113 -0.12 -4.18 -0.14
N ALA A 114 1.08 -4.75 0.03
CA ALA A 114 1.24 -6.17 0.34
C ALA A 114 0.60 -6.54 1.68
N ALA A 115 0.74 -5.72 2.72
CA ALA A 115 0.08 -5.95 4.02
C ALA A 115 -1.46 -5.98 3.89
N LEU A 116 -2.04 -5.04 3.13
CA LEU A 116 -3.48 -4.97 2.85
C LEU A 116 -3.96 -6.17 2.02
N PHE A 117 -3.15 -6.66 1.09
CA PHE A 117 -3.48 -7.83 0.28
C PHE A 117 -3.65 -9.12 1.09
N PHE A 118 -2.94 -9.28 2.21
CA PHE A 118 -3.15 -10.40 3.13
C PHE A 118 -4.46 -10.32 3.91
N LEU A 119 -5.22 -9.22 3.81
CA LEU A 119 -6.54 -9.07 4.42
C LEU A 119 -7.68 -9.36 3.44
N LEU A 120 -7.39 -9.45 2.13
CA LEU A 120 -8.39 -9.83 1.15
C LEU A 120 -8.88 -11.26 1.42
N PRO A 121 -10.19 -11.53 1.19
CA PRO A 121 -10.71 -12.88 1.35
C PRO A 121 -9.93 -13.90 0.50
N ALA A 122 -9.54 -15.01 1.12
CA ALA A 122 -8.72 -16.05 0.49
C ALA A 122 -9.50 -17.38 0.40
N ARG A 123 -9.24 -18.18 -0.63
CA ARG A 123 -9.84 -19.54 -0.73
C ARG A 123 -9.02 -20.61 -0.01
N ARG A 124 -7.73 -20.34 0.22
CA ARG A 124 -6.75 -21.29 0.77
C ARG A 124 -5.71 -20.53 1.61
N ARG A 125 -4.89 -21.27 2.36
CA ARG A 125 -3.69 -20.72 3.01
C ARG A 125 -2.77 -20.09 1.97
N ALA A 126 -2.07 -19.02 2.36
CA ALA A 126 -1.08 -18.40 1.49
C ALA A 126 0.01 -19.41 1.09
N GLY A 127 0.42 -19.40 -0.18
CA GLY A 127 1.52 -20.22 -0.66
C GLY A 127 2.83 -19.94 0.08
N TRP A 128 3.76 -20.90 0.08
CA TRP A 128 5.07 -20.73 0.74
C TRP A 128 5.81 -19.49 0.27
N LEU A 129 5.79 -19.23 -1.05
CA LEU A 129 6.39 -18.06 -1.67
C LEU A 129 5.80 -16.76 -1.12
N ALA A 130 4.47 -16.62 -1.15
CA ALA A 130 3.78 -15.44 -0.63
C ALA A 130 4.05 -15.21 0.88
N ARG A 131 4.15 -16.26 1.68
CA ARG A 131 4.43 -16.13 3.12
C ARG A 131 5.84 -15.64 3.43
N HIS A 132 6.83 -15.95 2.60
CA HIS A 132 8.23 -15.59 2.85
C HIS A 132 8.71 -14.41 2.00
N SER A 133 7.85 -13.88 1.14
CA SER A 133 8.20 -12.82 0.21
C SER A 133 8.64 -11.52 0.87
N VAL A 134 8.21 -11.26 2.11
CA VAL A 134 8.68 -10.14 2.93
C VAL A 134 10.19 -10.19 3.20
N HIS A 135 10.79 -11.38 3.31
CA HIS A 135 12.23 -11.54 3.54
C HIS A 135 13.03 -11.23 2.28
N VAL A 136 12.50 -11.62 1.12
CA VAL A 136 13.04 -11.24 -0.20
C VAL A 136 13.02 -9.72 -0.34
N ALA A 137 11.88 -9.09 -0.05
CA ALA A 137 11.75 -7.64 -0.09
C ALA A 137 12.68 -6.91 0.89
N GLY A 138 12.78 -7.41 2.13
CA GLY A 138 13.70 -6.87 3.14
C GLY A 138 15.16 -6.97 2.74
N THR A 139 15.57 -8.07 2.10
CA THR A 139 16.91 -8.23 1.53
C THR A 139 17.16 -7.20 0.43
N GLY A 140 16.18 -6.98 -0.45
CA GLY A 140 16.26 -5.97 -1.49
C GLY A 140 16.44 -4.54 -0.95
N ILE A 141 15.76 -4.20 0.15
CA ILE A 141 15.93 -2.92 0.84
C ILE A 141 17.33 -2.81 1.46
N ALA A 142 17.82 -3.86 2.11
CA ALA A 142 19.17 -3.87 2.69
C ALA A 142 20.26 -3.67 1.63
N MET A 143 20.11 -4.34 0.47
CA MET A 143 21.00 -4.15 -0.67
C MET A 143 20.95 -2.73 -1.22
N GLN A 144 19.77 -2.11 -1.33
CA GLN A 144 19.64 -0.71 -1.76
C GLN A 144 20.36 0.25 -0.79
N LEU A 145 20.16 0.09 0.52
CA LEU A 145 20.84 0.93 1.52
C LEU A 145 22.35 0.77 1.45
N PHE A 146 22.84 -0.47 1.35
CA PHE A 146 24.27 -0.74 1.20
C PHE A 146 24.81 -0.12 -0.09
N GLY A 147 24.14 -0.36 -1.22
CA GLY A 147 24.54 0.16 -2.53
C GLY A 147 24.56 1.68 -2.60
N ALA A 148 23.64 2.37 -1.90
CA ALA A 148 23.61 3.83 -1.82
C ALA A 148 24.79 4.41 -1.03
N GLY A 149 25.37 3.64 -0.11
CA GLY A 149 26.51 4.04 0.70
C GLY A 149 27.87 3.83 0.03
N ILE A 150 27.93 3.19 -1.14
CA ILE A 150 29.20 2.86 -1.80
C ILE A 150 29.89 4.14 -2.31
N PRO A 151 31.15 4.41 -1.90
CA PRO A 151 31.92 5.54 -2.41
C PRO A 151 32.05 5.50 -3.94
N GLY A 152 31.98 6.66 -4.59
CA GLY A 152 32.06 6.76 -6.05
C GLY A 152 30.79 6.35 -6.83
N ALA A 153 29.82 5.66 -6.22
CA ALA A 153 28.61 5.24 -6.93
C ALA A 153 27.73 6.46 -7.33
N ALA A 154 27.48 6.66 -8.62
CA ALA A 154 26.81 7.86 -9.12
C ALA A 154 25.28 7.78 -8.91
N PRO A 155 24.63 8.82 -8.36
CA PRO A 155 23.17 8.85 -8.30
C PRO A 155 22.57 9.14 -9.69
N LEU A 156 21.74 8.23 -10.18
CA LEU A 156 20.93 8.40 -11.40
C LEU A 156 19.54 8.89 -10.99
N LEU A 157 19.29 10.17 -11.24
CA LEU A 157 18.11 10.87 -10.73
C LEU A 157 16.91 10.72 -11.67
N SER A 158 16.64 9.51 -12.17
CA SER A 158 15.49 9.24 -13.02
C SER A 158 14.18 9.59 -12.32
N ASN A 159 13.17 9.92 -13.12
CA ASN A 159 11.82 10.22 -12.65
C ASN A 159 11.14 8.94 -12.16
N TYR A 160 10.27 9.10 -11.16
CA TYR A 160 9.56 8.01 -10.46
C TYR A 160 10.44 7.08 -9.64
N ILE A 161 11.36 6.34 -10.26
CA ILE A 161 12.26 5.40 -9.58
C ILE A 161 13.70 5.80 -9.90
N PRO A 162 14.33 6.64 -9.08
CA PRO A 162 15.75 6.94 -9.21
C PRO A 162 16.59 5.74 -8.78
N THR A 163 17.83 5.65 -9.27
CA THR A 163 18.74 4.56 -8.92
C THR A 163 20.12 5.08 -8.58
N VAL A 164 20.97 4.21 -8.06
CA VAL A 164 22.41 4.41 -8.02
C VAL A 164 23.03 3.54 -9.11
N ASP A 165 24.04 4.08 -9.78
CA ASP A 165 24.82 3.35 -10.78
C ASP A 165 25.77 2.36 -10.10
N HIS A 166 25.16 1.32 -9.52
CA HIS A 166 25.84 0.23 -8.86
C HIS A 166 24.94 -1.01 -8.85
N TRP A 167 25.47 -2.17 -9.25
CA TRP A 167 24.70 -3.40 -9.42
C TRP A 167 24.01 -3.84 -8.11
N ILE A 168 24.62 -3.65 -6.94
CA ILE A 168 24.00 -4.00 -5.65
C ILE A 168 22.71 -3.21 -5.43
N PHE A 169 22.71 -1.91 -5.74
CA PHE A 169 21.52 -1.07 -5.59
C PHE A 169 20.42 -1.51 -6.57
N GLN A 170 20.78 -1.77 -7.83
CA GLN A 170 19.85 -2.20 -8.88
C GLN A 170 19.28 -3.60 -8.61
N ALA A 171 20.11 -4.57 -8.21
CA ALA A 171 19.67 -5.89 -7.78
C ALA A 171 18.76 -5.81 -6.56
N GLY A 172 19.05 -4.89 -5.61
CA GLY A 172 18.19 -4.64 -4.47
C GLY A 172 16.79 -4.12 -4.85
N GLN A 173 16.69 -3.23 -5.84
CA GLN A 173 15.39 -2.78 -6.37
C GLN A 173 14.61 -3.92 -7.02
N LEU A 174 15.25 -4.72 -7.86
CA LEU A 174 14.62 -5.88 -8.49
C LEU A 174 14.15 -6.90 -7.45
N LEU A 175 14.97 -7.18 -6.43
CA LEU A 175 14.64 -8.12 -5.37
C LEU A 175 13.47 -7.60 -4.51
N PHE A 176 13.42 -6.28 -4.24
CA PHE A 176 12.27 -5.66 -3.59
C PHE A 176 10.99 -5.85 -4.40
N GLY A 177 11.02 -5.50 -5.69
CA GLY A 177 9.89 -5.68 -6.60
C GLY A 177 9.44 -7.14 -6.69
N ALA A 178 10.38 -8.08 -6.82
CA ALA A 178 10.09 -9.51 -6.83
C ALA A 178 9.44 -9.99 -5.52
N GLY A 179 9.90 -9.52 -4.36
CA GLY A 179 9.29 -9.81 -3.06
C GLY A 179 7.86 -9.28 -2.95
N VAL A 180 7.60 -8.06 -3.42
CA VAL A 180 6.26 -7.50 -3.50
C VAL A 180 5.37 -8.36 -4.41
N LEU A 181 5.81 -8.68 -5.63
CA LEU A 181 5.05 -9.49 -6.58
C LEU A 181 4.78 -10.91 -6.06
N ALA A 182 5.77 -11.51 -5.42
CA ALA A 182 5.64 -12.82 -4.78
C ALA A 182 4.58 -12.83 -3.66
N SER A 183 4.33 -11.70 -2.99
CA SER A 183 3.24 -11.60 -2.01
C SER A 183 1.86 -11.85 -2.63
N PHE A 184 1.73 -11.59 -3.94
CA PHE A 184 0.51 -11.69 -4.74
C PHE A 184 0.35 -12.98 -5.52
N ALA A 185 1.34 -13.89 -5.49
CA ALA A 185 1.30 -15.19 -6.16
C ALA A 185 0.32 -16.16 -5.44
N ASP A 186 -0.97 -15.82 -5.44
CA ASP A 186 -2.04 -16.50 -4.73
C ASP A 186 -3.41 -16.26 -5.40
N ALA A 187 -4.37 -17.17 -5.19
CA ALA A 187 -5.71 -17.17 -5.78
C ALA A 187 -6.65 -16.05 -5.26
N ARG A 188 -6.14 -15.10 -4.46
CA ARG A 188 -6.88 -13.95 -3.89
C ARG A 188 -7.33 -12.92 -4.95
N LEU A 189 -6.79 -13.05 -6.16
CA LEU A 189 -7.13 -12.24 -7.34
C LEU A 189 -8.58 -12.44 -7.82
N LEU A 190 -9.13 -13.64 -7.68
CA LEU A 190 -10.41 -14.00 -8.31
C LEU A 190 -11.57 -13.94 -7.32
N PRO A 191 -12.66 -13.20 -7.61
CA PRO A 191 -13.87 -13.26 -6.82
C PRO A 191 -14.52 -14.66 -6.95
N GLY A 192 -14.75 -15.37 -5.83
CA GLY A 192 -15.69 -16.51 -5.75
C GLY A 192 -15.35 -17.53 -4.65
N GLY A 193 -16.24 -18.51 -4.40
CA GLY A 193 -16.05 -19.66 -3.50
C GLY A 193 -16.25 -19.40 -1.99
N THR A 194 -16.15 -20.45 -1.17
CA THR A 194 -15.98 -20.37 0.29
C THR A 194 -14.68 -19.62 0.59
N ARG A 195 -14.77 -18.60 1.45
CA ARG A 195 -13.67 -17.66 1.70
C ARG A 195 -13.28 -17.65 3.17
N ILE A 196 -11.98 -17.74 3.41
CA ILE A 196 -11.32 -17.36 4.64
C ILE A 196 -11.34 -15.82 4.71
N VAL A 197 -12.06 -15.28 5.68
CA VAL A 197 -12.17 -13.84 5.91
C VAL A 197 -11.37 -13.50 7.17
N VAL A 198 -10.24 -12.81 7.00
CA VAL A 198 -9.39 -12.37 8.13
C VAL A 198 -10.03 -11.18 8.84
N VAL A 199 -10.61 -10.26 8.05
CA VAL A 199 -11.31 -9.04 8.48
C VAL A 199 -12.45 -8.79 7.49
N PRO A 200 -13.65 -8.40 7.95
CA PRO A 200 -14.70 -7.94 7.05
C PRO A 200 -14.30 -6.57 6.48
N LEU A 201 -13.77 -6.57 5.26
CA LEU A 201 -13.51 -5.35 4.49
C LEU A 201 -14.78 -4.96 3.73
N PRO A 202 -15.06 -3.65 3.57
CA PRO A 202 -16.13 -3.24 2.67
C PRO A 202 -15.87 -3.73 1.24
N LYS A 203 -16.92 -4.13 0.53
CA LYS A 203 -16.78 -4.72 -0.82
C LYS A 203 -16.15 -3.76 -1.84
N GLY A 204 -16.40 -2.45 -1.69
CA GLY A 204 -15.74 -1.41 -2.48
C GLY A 204 -14.22 -1.39 -2.25
N VAL A 205 -13.78 -1.54 -0.99
CA VAL A 205 -12.37 -1.62 -0.61
C VAL A 205 -11.74 -2.87 -1.21
N GLU A 206 -12.40 -4.03 -1.15
CA GLU A 206 -11.87 -5.24 -1.79
C GLU A 206 -11.67 -5.07 -3.30
N SER A 207 -12.62 -4.41 -3.98
CA SER A 207 -12.56 -4.18 -5.42
C SER A 207 -11.38 -3.27 -5.79
N GLY A 208 -11.17 -2.19 -5.04
CA GLY A 208 -10.06 -1.26 -5.27
C GLY A 208 -8.69 -1.85 -4.93
N LEU A 209 -8.58 -2.70 -3.90
CA LEU A 209 -7.34 -3.43 -3.61
C LEU A 209 -7.00 -4.46 -4.70
N ARG A 210 -8.00 -5.14 -5.29
CA ARG A 210 -7.79 -6.00 -6.46
C ARG A 210 -7.37 -5.19 -7.69
N ALA A 211 -7.98 -4.03 -7.93
CA ALA A 211 -7.57 -3.13 -9.01
C ALA A 211 -6.13 -2.62 -8.83
N THR A 212 -5.74 -2.28 -7.59
CA THR A 212 -4.37 -1.91 -7.23
C THR A 212 -3.38 -3.00 -7.64
N LEU A 213 -3.70 -4.26 -7.33
CA LEU A 213 -2.86 -5.39 -7.72
C LEU A 213 -2.79 -5.57 -9.25
N LEU A 214 -3.92 -5.47 -9.96
CA LEU A 214 -3.89 -5.51 -11.43
C LEU A 214 -2.99 -4.42 -12.01
N ALA A 215 -3.02 -3.21 -11.45
CA ALA A 215 -2.10 -2.14 -11.84
C ALA A 215 -0.62 -2.47 -11.56
N LEU A 216 -0.30 -3.15 -10.45
CA LEU A 216 1.06 -3.62 -10.17
C LEU A 216 1.54 -4.67 -11.16
N LEU A 217 0.67 -5.62 -11.54
CA LEU A 217 0.98 -6.62 -12.57
C LEU A 217 1.18 -5.95 -13.93
N LEU A 218 0.30 -4.99 -14.28
CA LEU A 218 0.42 -4.19 -15.49
C LEU A 218 1.71 -3.37 -15.52
N ALA A 219 2.11 -2.77 -14.39
CA ALA A 219 3.38 -2.05 -14.28
C ALA A 219 4.57 -2.99 -14.49
N SER A 220 4.52 -4.19 -13.92
CA SER A 220 5.59 -5.19 -14.05
C SER A 220 5.70 -5.74 -15.47
N PHE A 221 4.57 -5.99 -16.12
CA PHE A 221 4.53 -6.38 -17.52
C PHE A 221 5.03 -5.26 -18.43
N THR A 222 4.63 -4.01 -18.15
CA THR A 222 5.15 -2.82 -18.85
C THR A 222 6.66 -2.71 -18.68
N LEU A 223 7.19 -2.95 -17.47
CA LEU A 223 8.62 -2.91 -17.18
C LEU A 223 9.41 -3.95 -17.99
N ALA A 224 8.88 -5.17 -18.09
CA ALA A 224 9.50 -6.23 -18.89
C ALA A 224 9.61 -5.81 -20.37
N ILE A 225 8.55 -5.21 -20.92
CA ILE A 225 8.55 -4.71 -22.29
C ILE A 225 9.53 -3.55 -22.45
N THR A 226 9.50 -2.56 -21.56
CA THR A 226 10.42 -1.41 -21.64
C THR A 226 11.88 -1.85 -21.56
N TRP A 227 12.18 -2.88 -20.76
CA TRP A 227 13.53 -3.45 -20.67
C TRP A 227 13.97 -4.08 -22.00
N LEU A 228 13.09 -4.86 -22.64
CA LEU A 228 13.37 -5.51 -23.92
C LEU A 228 13.43 -4.53 -25.10
N ARG A 229 12.78 -3.37 -24.99
CA ARG A 229 12.66 -2.36 -26.06
C ARG A 229 13.55 -1.14 -25.85
N ALA A 230 14.24 -1.03 -24.71
CA ALA A 230 15.14 0.07 -24.44
C ALA A 230 16.32 0.06 -25.42
N PRO A 231 16.66 1.20 -26.05
CA PRO A 231 17.82 1.28 -26.93
C PRO A 231 19.12 0.97 -26.21
N SER A 232 20.01 0.25 -26.88
CA SER A 232 21.39 0.05 -26.42
C SER A 232 22.26 1.29 -26.68
N GLY A 233 23.34 1.47 -25.91
CA GLY A 233 24.31 2.56 -26.10
C GLY A 233 23.89 3.93 -25.56
N LEU A 234 22.81 4.01 -24.79
CA LEU A 234 22.38 5.25 -24.12
C LEU A 234 23.26 5.56 -22.90
N ALA A 235 23.37 6.85 -22.58
CA ALA A 235 23.95 7.28 -21.30
C ALA A 235 23.12 6.70 -20.13
N PRO A 236 23.74 6.32 -18.99
CA PRO A 236 23.05 5.62 -17.90
C PRO A 236 21.83 6.35 -17.33
N ASP A 237 21.89 7.68 -17.23
CA ASP A 237 20.81 8.54 -16.76
C ASP A 237 19.62 8.54 -17.73
N VAL A 238 19.89 8.67 -19.04
CA VAL A 238 18.88 8.61 -20.10
C VAL A 238 18.24 7.22 -20.16
N PHE A 239 19.06 6.17 -20.06
CA PHE A 239 18.58 4.79 -20.02
C PHE A 239 17.65 4.56 -18.84
N ALA A 240 18.06 4.96 -17.63
CA ALA A 240 17.25 4.83 -16.43
C ALA A 240 15.92 5.57 -16.56
N ASP A 241 15.93 6.82 -17.05
CA ASP A 241 14.71 7.60 -17.25
C ASP A 241 13.73 6.94 -18.22
N LEU A 242 14.22 6.48 -19.38
CA LEU A 242 13.37 5.83 -20.39
C LEU A 242 12.84 4.47 -19.92
N LEU A 243 13.60 3.73 -19.12
CA LEU A 243 13.18 2.44 -18.60
C LEU A 243 11.98 2.58 -17.65
N VAL A 244 12.01 3.58 -16.76
CA VAL A 244 11.00 3.69 -15.69
C VAL A 244 9.93 4.75 -15.91
N TRP A 245 10.01 5.57 -16.97
CA TRP A 245 9.02 6.63 -17.21
C TRP A 245 7.59 6.10 -17.26
N GLY A 246 7.29 5.17 -18.16
CA GLY A 246 5.96 4.59 -18.30
C GLY A 246 5.55 3.74 -17.10
N VAL A 247 6.49 2.91 -16.61
CA VAL A 247 6.30 2.05 -15.44
C VAL A 247 5.92 2.89 -14.22
N GLY A 248 6.62 4.00 -14.00
CA GLY A 248 6.37 4.96 -12.92
C GLY A 248 4.96 5.54 -12.94
N HIS A 249 4.42 5.86 -14.12
CA HIS A 249 3.03 6.32 -14.25
C HIS A 249 2.02 5.22 -13.86
N VAL A 250 2.22 3.97 -14.31
CA VAL A 250 1.35 2.84 -13.92
C VAL A 250 1.45 2.56 -12.42
N LEU A 251 2.63 2.74 -11.84
CA LEU A 251 2.86 2.63 -10.40
C LEU A 251 2.15 3.73 -9.59
N GLN A 252 2.05 4.96 -10.11
CA GLN A 252 1.22 6.01 -9.50
C GLN A 252 -0.27 5.73 -9.62
N LEU A 253 -0.74 5.11 -10.72
CA LEU A 253 -2.10 4.58 -10.81
C LEU A 253 -2.36 3.57 -9.69
N ALA A 254 -1.46 2.60 -9.48
CA ALA A 254 -1.60 1.62 -8.41
C ALA A 254 -1.73 2.29 -7.03
N CYS A 255 -0.89 3.29 -6.74
CA CYS A 255 -0.96 4.03 -5.48
C CYS A 255 -2.27 4.83 -5.33
N THR A 256 -2.78 5.39 -6.44
CA THR A 256 -4.06 6.12 -6.46
C THR A 256 -5.24 5.18 -6.19
N LEU A 257 -5.27 4.01 -6.83
CA LEU A 257 -6.28 2.97 -6.57
C LEU A 257 -6.27 2.53 -5.11
N ALA A 258 -5.08 2.35 -4.53
CA ALA A 258 -4.93 2.02 -3.12
C ALA A 258 -5.46 3.14 -2.22
N MET A 259 -5.07 4.39 -2.46
CA MET A 259 -5.53 5.56 -1.71
C MET A 259 -7.06 5.67 -1.70
N LEU A 260 -7.71 5.55 -2.87
CA LEU A 260 -9.18 5.61 -2.97
C LEU A 260 -9.86 4.45 -2.24
N SER A 261 -9.25 3.25 -2.26
CA SER A 261 -9.72 2.12 -1.44
C SER A 261 -9.66 2.46 0.06
N LEU A 262 -8.60 3.15 0.48
CA LEU A 262 -8.45 3.57 1.88
C LEU A 262 -9.42 4.71 2.25
N TRP A 263 -9.76 5.62 1.34
CA TRP A 263 -10.81 6.62 1.59
C TRP A 263 -12.16 5.97 1.88
N LEU A 264 -12.55 4.97 1.08
CA LEU A 264 -13.77 4.20 1.33
C LEU A 264 -13.73 3.58 2.73
N TRP A 265 -12.63 2.90 3.06
CA TRP A 265 -12.50 2.21 4.35
C TRP A 265 -12.52 3.16 5.55
N LEU A 266 -11.80 4.28 5.45
CA LEU A 266 -11.70 5.28 6.51
C LEU A 266 -13.06 5.95 6.75
N LEU A 267 -13.73 6.41 5.70
CA LEU A 267 -15.03 7.07 5.81
C LEU A 267 -16.12 6.12 6.30
N GLU A 268 -16.22 4.92 5.73
CA GLU A 268 -17.22 3.93 6.16
C GLU A 268 -17.06 3.57 7.64
N SER A 269 -15.82 3.49 8.13
CA SER A 269 -15.56 3.20 9.54
C SER A 269 -16.00 4.32 10.51
N VAL A 270 -16.18 5.55 10.02
CA VAL A 270 -16.62 6.71 10.83
C VAL A 270 -18.11 6.97 10.64
N ILE A 271 -18.59 6.89 9.40
CA ILE A 271 -19.98 7.21 9.03
C ILE A 271 -20.91 6.02 9.33
N GLY A 272 -20.41 4.78 9.23
CA GLY A 272 -21.21 3.56 9.41
C GLY A 272 -21.93 3.08 8.13
N GLU A 273 -21.87 3.84 7.05
CA GLU A 273 -22.38 3.49 5.73
C GLU A 273 -21.32 3.70 4.64
N ALA A 274 -21.48 3.01 3.52
CA ALA A 274 -20.56 3.13 2.38
C ALA A 274 -20.63 4.54 1.78
N PRO A 275 -19.51 5.30 1.76
CA PRO A 275 -19.51 6.68 1.26
C PRO A 275 -19.79 6.75 -0.26
N VAL A 276 -19.41 5.69 -0.98
CA VAL A 276 -19.70 5.46 -2.39
C VAL A 276 -20.26 4.05 -2.50
N SER A 277 -21.36 3.86 -3.22
CA SER A 277 -21.99 2.53 -3.35
C SER A 277 -21.01 1.51 -3.95
N GLU A 278 -21.21 0.22 -3.67
CA GLU A 278 -20.38 -0.86 -4.20
C GLU A 278 -20.32 -0.83 -5.73
N ALA A 279 -21.47 -0.65 -6.38
CA ALA A 279 -21.58 -0.61 -7.83
C ALA A 279 -20.84 0.61 -8.42
N ALA A 280 -21.02 1.79 -7.84
CA ALA A 280 -20.33 3.00 -8.28
C ALA A 280 -18.82 2.89 -8.07
N SER A 281 -18.38 2.39 -6.91
CA SER A 281 -16.97 2.16 -6.62
C SER A 281 -16.33 1.23 -7.66
N ARG A 282 -16.99 0.12 -8.00
CA ARG A 282 -16.50 -0.82 -9.02
C ARG A 282 -16.35 -0.16 -10.39
N TRP A 283 -17.34 0.61 -10.83
CA TRP A 283 -17.28 1.32 -12.11
C TRP A 283 -16.19 2.41 -12.13
N LEU A 284 -15.99 3.14 -11.04
CA LEU A 284 -14.92 4.13 -10.93
C LEU A 284 -13.53 3.48 -10.94
N PHE A 285 -13.35 2.36 -10.24
CA PHE A 285 -12.09 1.61 -10.31
C PHE A 285 -11.82 1.04 -11.70
N LEU A 286 -12.86 0.56 -12.40
CA LEU A 286 -12.74 0.12 -13.80
C LEU A 286 -12.39 1.28 -14.73
N ALA A 287 -13.03 2.44 -14.57
CA ALA A 287 -12.74 3.63 -15.36
C ALA A 287 -11.30 4.14 -15.14
N LEU A 288 -10.77 4.02 -13.92
CA LEU A 288 -9.37 4.32 -13.62
C LEU A 288 -8.40 3.32 -14.25
N LEU A 289 -8.72 2.03 -14.23
CA LEU A 289 -7.77 0.97 -14.61
C LEU A 289 -7.79 0.65 -16.10
N LEU A 290 -8.96 0.58 -16.74
CA LEU A 290 -9.13 0.05 -18.09
C LEU A 290 -8.32 0.80 -19.16
N PRO A 291 -8.24 2.14 -19.18
CA PRO A 291 -7.45 2.86 -20.19
C PRO A 291 -5.95 2.51 -20.15
N TRP A 292 -5.45 2.07 -18.99
CA TRP A 292 -4.02 1.80 -18.81
C TRP A 292 -3.58 0.47 -19.43
N PHE A 293 -4.49 -0.39 -19.88
CA PHE A 293 -4.11 -1.57 -20.68
C PHE A 293 -3.45 -1.21 -22.02
N CYS A 294 -3.47 0.07 -22.42
CA CYS A 294 -2.65 0.58 -23.53
C CYS A 294 -1.15 0.78 -23.16
N ALA A 295 -0.79 0.80 -21.87
CA ALA A 295 0.59 1.04 -21.41
C ALA A 295 1.64 0.08 -22.04
N PRO A 296 1.40 -1.24 -22.11
CA PRO A 296 2.27 -2.17 -22.83
C PRO A 296 2.45 -1.81 -24.31
N LEU A 297 1.41 -1.29 -24.97
CA LEU A 297 1.45 -0.92 -26.38
C LEU A 297 2.36 0.30 -26.62
N PHE A 298 2.28 1.31 -25.73
CA PHE A 298 3.21 2.44 -25.76
C PHE A 298 4.66 1.98 -25.56
N ALA A 299 4.90 1.03 -24.64
CA ALA A 299 6.23 0.47 -24.43
C ALA A 299 6.74 -0.32 -25.66
N LEU A 300 5.87 -1.10 -26.31
CA LEU A 300 6.22 -1.86 -27.53
C LEU A 300 6.61 -0.96 -28.70
N ALA A 301 5.93 0.18 -28.85
CA ALA A 301 6.24 1.20 -29.87
C ALA A 301 7.64 1.80 -29.72
N GLY A 302 8.30 1.62 -28.57
CA GLY A 302 9.67 2.03 -28.29
C GLY A 302 9.74 3.16 -27.27
N THR A 303 10.66 3.04 -26.31
CA THR A 303 10.77 3.97 -25.19
C THR A 303 11.24 5.37 -25.59
N SER A 304 11.97 5.50 -26.70
CA SER A 304 12.37 6.79 -27.28
C SER A 304 11.31 7.44 -28.16
N SER A 305 10.15 6.80 -28.37
CA SER A 305 9.08 7.39 -29.17
C SER A 305 8.41 8.56 -28.43
N ALA A 306 7.95 9.57 -29.17
CA ALA A 306 7.15 10.65 -28.59
C ALA A 306 5.87 10.13 -27.92
N GLY A 307 5.26 9.09 -28.52
CA GLY A 307 4.06 8.43 -28.01
C GLY A 307 4.27 7.78 -26.63
N TYR A 308 5.48 7.29 -26.32
CA TYR A 308 5.79 6.76 -25.00
C TYR A 308 5.65 7.86 -23.93
N GLN A 309 6.40 8.94 -24.04
CA GLN A 309 6.38 9.97 -22.99
C GLN A 309 5.04 10.72 -22.90
N VAL A 310 4.50 11.13 -24.06
CA VAL A 310 3.25 11.90 -24.14
C VAL A 310 2.06 11.01 -23.76
N GLY A 311 1.99 9.77 -24.25
CA GLY A 311 0.87 8.86 -24.00
C GLY A 311 0.67 8.55 -22.52
N PHE A 312 1.75 8.25 -21.78
CA PHE A 312 1.66 8.05 -20.33
C PHE A 312 1.24 9.31 -19.57
N THR A 313 1.67 10.48 -20.03
CA THR A 313 1.27 11.77 -19.46
C THR A 313 -0.20 12.05 -19.70
N GLU A 314 -0.71 11.81 -20.91
CA GLU A 314 -2.12 12.00 -21.26
C GLU A 314 -3.05 11.00 -20.53
N LEU A 315 -2.62 9.73 -20.38
CA LEU A 315 -3.35 8.76 -19.55
C LEU A 315 -3.50 9.26 -18.11
N MET A 316 -2.43 9.80 -17.51
CA MET A 316 -2.52 10.40 -16.19
C MET A 316 -3.49 11.61 -16.18
N ARG A 317 -3.35 12.53 -17.13
CA ARG A 317 -4.17 13.76 -17.20
C ARG A 317 -5.65 13.46 -17.34
N TRP A 318 -6.03 12.53 -18.21
CA TRP A 318 -7.43 12.31 -18.59
C TRP A 318 -8.07 11.08 -17.97
N CYS A 319 -7.30 10.08 -17.58
CA CYS A 319 -7.84 8.84 -17.02
C CYS A 319 -7.70 8.77 -15.49
N ILE A 320 -6.82 9.56 -14.86
CA ILE A 320 -6.74 9.65 -13.39
C ILE A 320 -7.52 10.85 -12.87
N ALA A 321 -7.15 12.08 -13.27
CA ALA A 321 -7.65 13.29 -12.60
C ALA A 321 -9.19 13.42 -12.60
N PRO A 322 -9.92 13.20 -13.72
CA PRO A 322 -11.38 13.30 -13.72
C PRO A 322 -12.05 12.25 -12.83
N VAL A 323 -11.58 11.00 -12.87
CA VAL A 323 -12.22 9.90 -12.12
C VAL A 323 -11.97 10.05 -10.62
N VAL A 324 -10.75 10.44 -10.22
CA VAL A 324 -10.44 10.77 -8.81
C VAL A 324 -11.29 11.95 -8.32
N THR A 325 -11.52 12.96 -9.17
CA THR A 325 -12.36 14.11 -8.82
C THR A 325 -13.81 13.69 -8.57
N ILE A 326 -14.37 12.82 -9.42
CA ILE A 326 -15.71 12.24 -9.19
C ILE A 326 -15.74 11.48 -7.87
N PHE A 327 -14.73 10.64 -7.60
CA PHE A 327 -14.62 9.88 -6.36
C PHE A 327 -14.57 10.79 -5.12
N LEU A 328 -13.81 11.89 -5.20
CA LEU A 328 -13.72 12.91 -4.16
C LEU A 328 -15.08 13.59 -3.93
N ILE A 329 -15.78 14.01 -4.98
CA ILE A 329 -17.10 14.64 -4.88
C ILE A 329 -18.10 13.71 -4.19
N LEU A 330 -18.14 12.43 -4.56
CA LEU A 330 -19.05 11.46 -3.94
C LEU A 330 -18.70 11.23 -2.45
N SER A 331 -17.40 11.14 -2.14
CA SER A 331 -16.90 10.99 -0.77
C SER A 331 -17.24 12.20 0.11
N LEU A 332 -17.04 13.42 -0.40
CA LEU A 332 -17.44 14.65 0.29
C LEU A 332 -18.96 14.75 0.42
N GLY A 333 -19.71 14.31 -0.59
CA GLY A 333 -21.17 14.21 -0.52
C GLY A 333 -21.64 13.31 0.63
N ALA A 334 -20.97 12.18 0.86
CA ALA A 334 -21.24 11.32 2.01
C ALA A 334 -20.94 12.02 3.35
N VAL A 335 -19.81 12.71 3.46
CA VAL A 335 -19.47 13.51 4.66
C VAL A 335 -20.55 14.57 4.92
N VAL A 336 -21.00 15.29 3.89
CA VAL A 336 -22.06 16.32 4.01
C VAL A 336 -23.39 15.69 4.42
N ARG A 337 -23.79 14.55 3.85
CA ARG A 337 -25.02 13.84 4.26
C ARG A 337 -24.94 13.41 5.72
N ALA A 338 -23.82 12.83 6.13
CA ALA A 338 -23.59 12.39 7.50
C ALA A 338 -23.57 13.56 8.50
N TRP A 339 -23.10 14.74 8.09
CA TRP A 339 -23.21 15.96 8.88
C TRP A 339 -24.67 16.42 9.04
N LYS A 340 -25.43 16.43 7.93
CA LYS A 340 -26.85 16.85 7.93
C LYS A 340 -27.73 15.89 8.73
N SER A 341 -27.42 14.61 8.75
CA SER A 341 -28.14 13.60 9.55
C SER A 341 -27.73 13.59 11.03
N GLY A 342 -26.75 14.40 11.44
CA GLY A 342 -26.21 14.41 12.80
C GLY A 342 -25.30 13.23 13.15
N THR A 343 -24.97 12.37 12.16
CA THR A 343 -24.00 11.27 12.34
C THR A 343 -22.59 11.82 12.57
N LEU A 344 -22.23 12.90 11.88
CA LEU A 344 -21.00 13.66 12.12
C LEU A 344 -21.32 15.00 12.78
N SER A 345 -20.38 15.47 13.59
CA SER A 345 -20.42 16.78 14.24
C SER A 345 -19.05 17.45 14.15
N ALA A 346 -18.94 18.68 14.67
CA ALA A 346 -17.64 19.36 14.76
C ALA A 346 -16.59 18.56 15.53
N ALA A 347 -17.01 17.78 16.54
CA ALA A 347 -16.11 16.91 17.29
C ALA A 347 -15.53 15.78 16.41
N SER A 348 -16.24 15.34 15.38
CA SER A 348 -15.78 14.30 14.45
C SER A 348 -14.56 14.73 13.64
N LEU A 349 -14.29 16.04 13.50
CA LEU A 349 -13.09 16.55 12.81
C LEU A 349 -11.78 16.19 13.54
N ALA A 350 -11.86 15.89 14.85
CA ALA A 350 -10.72 15.39 15.62
C ALA A 350 -10.48 13.88 15.43
N ASP A 351 -11.37 13.16 14.74
CA ASP A 351 -11.14 11.76 14.37
C ASP A 351 -10.06 11.69 13.28
N ALA A 352 -8.99 10.95 13.57
CA ALA A 352 -7.86 10.79 12.66
C ALA A 352 -8.27 10.22 11.28
N ARG A 353 -9.37 9.46 11.21
CA ARG A 353 -9.84 8.83 9.98
C ARG A 353 -10.51 9.85 9.07
N LEU A 354 -11.40 10.68 9.64
CA LEU A 354 -12.07 11.73 8.88
C LEU A 354 -11.08 12.83 8.48
N SER A 355 -10.29 13.35 9.43
CA SER A 355 -9.29 14.39 9.15
C SER A 355 -8.29 13.95 8.09
N ALA A 356 -7.82 12.70 8.10
CA ALA A 356 -6.92 12.19 7.07
C ALA A 356 -7.55 12.19 5.68
N VAL A 357 -8.81 11.80 5.52
CA VAL A 357 -9.48 11.83 4.21
C VAL A 357 -9.67 13.27 3.72
N LEU A 358 -10.05 14.20 4.60
CA LEU A 358 -10.20 15.62 4.24
C LEU A 358 -8.86 16.25 3.82
N VAL A 359 -7.81 16.02 4.60
CA VAL A 359 -6.45 16.46 4.27
C VAL A 359 -5.96 15.82 2.97
N SER A 360 -6.19 14.51 2.81
CA SER A 360 -5.85 13.80 1.58
C SER A 360 -6.55 14.41 0.38
N GLY A 361 -7.85 14.71 0.49
CA GLY A 361 -8.62 15.36 -0.57
C GLY A 361 -8.07 16.75 -0.92
N ALA A 362 -7.74 17.57 0.09
CA ALA A 362 -7.14 18.89 -0.13
C ALA A 362 -5.78 18.80 -0.85
N LEU A 363 -4.93 17.86 -0.43
CA LEU A 363 -3.64 17.58 -1.07
C LEU A 363 -3.82 17.04 -2.50
N THR A 364 -4.83 16.21 -2.77
CA THR A 364 -5.17 15.75 -4.13
C THR A 364 -5.58 16.92 -5.03
N VAL A 365 -6.44 17.81 -4.56
CA VAL A 365 -6.86 19.00 -5.33
C VAL A 365 -5.66 19.91 -5.61
N LEU A 366 -4.83 20.19 -4.61
CA LEU A 366 -3.59 20.95 -4.78
C LEU A 366 -2.66 20.25 -5.78
N GLY A 367 -2.50 18.93 -5.66
CA GLY A 367 -1.74 18.11 -6.59
C GLY A 367 -2.21 18.32 -8.02
N PHE A 368 -3.50 18.18 -8.31
CA PHE A 368 -4.03 18.39 -9.67
C PHE A 368 -3.80 19.82 -10.19
N ALA A 369 -4.05 20.83 -9.37
CA ALA A 369 -3.81 22.23 -9.75
C ALA A 369 -2.33 22.50 -10.09
N LEU A 370 -1.40 22.02 -9.26
CA LEU A 370 0.04 22.16 -9.47
C LEU A 370 0.51 21.34 -10.69
N GLY A 371 -0.03 20.14 -10.88
CA GLY A 371 0.27 19.30 -12.03
C GLY A 371 -0.13 19.94 -13.36
N ALA A 372 -1.33 20.54 -13.40
CA ALA A 372 -1.80 21.32 -14.54
C ALA A 372 -0.97 22.60 -14.79
N SER A 373 -0.18 23.04 -13.80
CA SER A 373 0.68 24.22 -13.86
C SER A 373 2.14 23.90 -14.26
N ILE A 374 2.49 22.63 -14.44
CA ILE A 374 3.84 22.24 -14.89
C ILE A 374 4.07 22.76 -16.33
N ARG A 375 5.18 23.47 -16.53
CA ARG A 375 5.63 23.98 -17.84
C ARG A 375 7.07 23.59 -18.18
N GLY A 376 7.80 22.98 -17.26
CA GLY A 376 9.22 22.65 -17.43
C GLY A 376 9.82 21.94 -16.22
N GLN A 377 11.15 21.88 -16.18
CA GLN A 377 11.94 21.10 -15.20
C GLN A 377 12.28 21.90 -13.93
N SER A 378 11.28 22.51 -13.29
CA SER A 378 11.47 23.32 -12.05
C SER A 378 10.99 22.59 -10.79
N THR A 379 11.09 23.24 -9.63
CA THR A 379 10.50 22.73 -8.38
C THR A 379 8.97 22.66 -8.40
N MET A 380 8.31 23.15 -9.46
CA MET A 380 6.87 22.91 -9.69
C MET A 380 6.57 21.40 -9.78
N VAL A 381 7.49 20.61 -10.34
CA VAL A 381 7.32 19.15 -10.44
C VAL A 381 7.30 18.50 -9.05
N PRO A 382 8.30 18.72 -8.15
CA PRO A 382 8.18 18.29 -6.76
C PRO A 382 7.01 18.88 -5.99
N ALA A 383 6.60 20.12 -6.26
CA ALA A 383 5.41 20.68 -5.64
C ALA A 383 4.18 19.81 -5.92
N HIS A 384 3.94 19.51 -7.20
CA HIS A 384 2.85 18.64 -7.65
C HIS A 384 2.91 17.26 -7.01
N TYR A 385 4.03 16.54 -7.15
CA TYR A 385 4.06 15.16 -6.70
C TYR A 385 4.11 15.05 -5.17
N HIS A 386 4.69 16.00 -4.43
CA HIS A 386 4.61 15.95 -2.96
C HIS A 386 3.19 16.21 -2.46
N ALA A 387 2.40 17.05 -3.13
CA ALA A 387 0.98 17.17 -2.81
C ALA A 387 0.25 15.84 -3.10
N SER A 388 0.38 15.28 -4.30
CA SER A 388 -0.29 14.04 -4.70
C SER A 388 0.14 12.81 -3.88
N VAL A 389 1.45 12.61 -3.69
CA VAL A 389 2.04 11.53 -2.87
C VAL A 389 1.77 11.76 -1.38
N GLY A 390 1.69 13.02 -0.94
CA GLY A 390 1.28 13.40 0.40
C GLY A 390 -0.15 12.94 0.72
N ALA A 391 -1.07 13.08 -0.24
CA ALA A 391 -2.43 12.58 -0.13
C ALA A 391 -2.46 11.04 0.06
N ILE A 392 -1.70 10.32 -0.76
CA ILE A 392 -1.56 8.86 -0.65
C ILE A 392 -1.00 8.51 0.75
N THR A 393 0.07 9.18 1.14
CA THR A 393 0.78 8.94 2.41
C THR A 393 -0.13 9.08 3.63
N VAL A 394 -0.86 10.20 3.77
CA VAL A 394 -1.72 10.42 4.94
C VAL A 394 -2.86 9.40 5.01
N SER A 395 -3.37 8.96 3.85
CA SER A 395 -4.36 7.88 3.77
C SER A 395 -3.79 6.55 4.26
N PHE A 396 -2.56 6.22 3.89
CA PHE A 396 -1.86 5.00 4.34
C PHE A 396 -1.53 5.03 5.83
N MET A 397 -1.10 6.19 6.36
CA MET A 397 -0.88 6.40 7.79
C MET A 397 -2.19 6.17 8.58
N ALA A 398 -3.29 6.81 8.16
CA ALA A 398 -4.56 6.69 8.85
C ALA A 398 -5.16 5.28 8.78
N ALA A 399 -5.06 4.61 7.62
CA ALA A 399 -5.46 3.22 7.46
C ALA A 399 -4.65 2.28 8.36
N SER A 400 -3.37 2.58 8.61
CA SER A 400 -2.57 1.81 9.55
C SER A 400 -3.14 1.84 10.96
N TYR A 401 -3.80 2.93 11.38
CA TYR A 401 -4.50 2.95 12.68
C TYR A 401 -5.72 2.01 12.73
N LEU A 402 -6.36 1.71 11.60
CA LEU A 402 -7.38 0.66 11.50
C LEU A 402 -6.73 -0.73 11.49
N LEU A 403 -5.57 -0.88 10.85
CA LEU A 403 -4.84 -2.14 10.76
C LEU A 403 -4.31 -2.63 12.11
N LEU A 404 -3.77 -1.75 12.96
CA LEU A 404 -3.17 -2.12 14.24
C LEU A 404 -4.07 -3.07 15.08
N PRO A 405 -5.32 -2.70 15.44
CA PRO A 405 -6.18 -3.58 16.24
C PRO A 405 -6.55 -4.88 15.52
N LEU A 406 -6.69 -4.86 14.19
CA LEU A 406 -7.00 -6.04 13.38
C LEU A 406 -5.86 -7.06 13.36
N LEU A 407 -4.63 -6.60 13.64
CA LEU A 407 -3.42 -7.42 13.74
C LEU A 407 -3.06 -7.77 15.19
N GLY A 408 -3.95 -7.48 16.15
CA GLY A 408 -3.75 -7.76 17.58
C GLY A 408 -2.85 -6.75 18.29
N LEU A 409 -2.66 -5.55 17.71
CA LEU A 409 -1.84 -4.48 18.27
C LEU A 409 -2.74 -3.40 18.87
N ARG A 410 -2.50 -3.01 20.12
CA ARG A 410 -3.34 -2.03 20.84
C ARG A 410 -2.55 -0.82 21.27
N LEU A 411 -3.19 0.34 21.22
CA LEU A 411 -2.59 1.60 21.69
C LEU A 411 -2.63 1.67 23.22
N PRO A 412 -1.48 1.85 23.89
CA PRO A 412 -1.36 1.68 25.34
C PRO A 412 -1.76 2.90 26.20
N GLY A 413 -2.05 4.08 25.63
CA GLY A 413 -2.26 5.27 26.47
C GLY A 413 -2.92 6.47 25.79
N ALA A 414 -3.50 7.33 26.64
CA ALA A 414 -4.24 8.53 26.25
C ALA A 414 -3.40 9.53 25.42
N TRP A 415 -2.09 9.63 25.69
CA TRP A 415 -1.20 10.51 24.93
C TRP A 415 -1.06 10.07 23.47
N LEU A 416 -0.99 8.76 23.20
CA LEU A 416 -0.94 8.22 21.84
C LEU A 416 -2.28 8.37 21.12
N VAL A 417 -3.39 8.28 21.85
CA VAL A 417 -4.72 8.57 21.30
C VAL A 417 -4.81 10.03 20.85
N ARG A 418 -4.36 10.97 21.68
CA ARG A 418 -4.31 12.40 21.31
C ARG A 418 -3.36 12.66 20.14
N THR A 419 -2.19 12.03 20.15
CA THR A 419 -1.21 12.14 19.06
C THR A 419 -1.80 11.65 17.74
N ARG A 420 -2.47 10.49 17.76
CA ARG A 420 -3.18 9.93 16.60
C ARG A 420 -4.18 10.92 15.99
N SER A 421 -4.94 11.66 16.82
CA SER A 421 -5.93 12.64 16.35
C SER A 421 -5.30 13.85 15.65
N TRP A 422 -4.18 14.37 16.16
CA TRP A 422 -3.51 15.53 15.58
C TRP A 422 -2.62 15.19 14.39
N GLN A 423 -2.13 13.95 14.34
CA GLN A 423 -1.12 13.52 13.38
C GLN A 423 -1.48 13.80 11.90
N PRO A 424 -2.69 13.46 11.40
CA PRO A 424 -3.05 13.73 10.02
C PRO A 424 -3.04 15.22 9.67
N LEU A 425 -3.45 16.08 10.61
CA LEU A 425 -3.49 17.53 10.43
C LEU A 425 -2.08 18.13 10.40
N VAL A 426 -1.20 17.71 11.31
CA VAL A 426 0.20 18.18 11.35
C VAL A 426 0.95 17.78 10.08
N TYR A 427 0.83 16.50 9.68
CA TYR A 427 1.42 16.02 8.44
C TYR A 427 0.84 16.76 7.22
N GLY A 428 -0.48 16.84 7.16
CA GLY A 428 -1.21 17.47 6.07
C GLY A 428 -0.89 18.93 5.85
N ALA A 429 -0.95 19.74 6.91
CA ALA A 429 -0.63 21.14 6.87
C ALA A 429 0.85 21.35 6.48
N GLY A 430 1.75 20.54 7.03
CA GLY A 430 3.16 20.55 6.63
C GLY A 430 3.34 20.30 5.13
N MET A 431 2.67 19.28 4.57
CA MET A 431 2.73 18.96 3.15
C MET A 431 2.10 20.02 2.24
N LEU A 432 1.01 20.67 2.66
CA LEU A 432 0.41 21.79 1.93
C LEU A 432 1.39 22.97 1.83
N VAL A 433 2.00 23.35 2.96
CA VAL A 433 3.01 24.42 3.02
C VAL A 433 4.25 24.04 2.22
N PHE A 434 4.70 22.79 2.33
CA PHE A 434 5.85 22.25 1.60
C PHE A 434 5.64 22.37 0.07
N ALA A 435 4.50 21.88 -0.41
CA ALA A 435 4.15 21.92 -1.83
C ALA A 435 3.99 23.37 -2.31
N ALA A 436 3.33 24.23 -1.54
CA ALA A 436 3.21 25.65 -1.86
C ALA A 436 4.59 26.33 -1.96
N GLY A 437 5.53 26.00 -1.06
CA GLY A 437 6.90 26.54 -1.07
C GLY A 437 7.65 26.21 -2.35
N PHE A 438 7.63 24.92 -2.72
CA PHE A 438 8.21 24.50 -3.99
C PHE A 438 7.50 25.07 -5.22
N ALA A 439 6.19 25.23 -5.17
CA ALA A 439 5.42 25.85 -6.26
C ALA A 439 5.84 27.31 -6.45
N LEU A 440 5.95 28.07 -5.36
CA LEU A 440 6.40 29.46 -5.39
C LEU A 440 7.81 29.59 -5.99
N ALA A 441 8.76 28.80 -5.49
CA ALA A 441 10.12 28.81 -6.04
C ALA A 441 10.15 28.36 -7.51
N GLY A 442 9.34 27.35 -7.85
CA GLY A 442 9.31 26.74 -9.16
C GLY A 442 8.67 27.62 -10.23
N ALA A 443 7.68 28.43 -9.84
CA ALA A 443 7.09 29.46 -10.70
C ALA A 443 8.09 30.56 -11.07
N HIS A 444 9.14 30.74 -10.26
CA HIS A 444 10.22 31.70 -10.50
C HIS A 444 11.48 31.06 -11.08
N GLY A 445 11.40 29.80 -11.54
CA GLY A 445 12.47 29.14 -12.28
C GLY A 445 13.48 28.36 -11.42
N MET A 446 13.18 28.11 -10.14
CA MET A 446 14.05 27.30 -9.29
C MET A 446 14.14 25.86 -9.79
N GLY A 447 15.37 25.40 -10.05
CA GLY A 447 15.64 24.06 -10.55
C GLY A 447 15.41 22.98 -9.49
N ARG A 448 15.00 21.79 -9.95
CA ARG A 448 14.82 20.60 -9.10
C ARG A 448 16.07 19.74 -9.07
N LYS A 449 16.24 18.95 -8.01
CA LYS A 449 17.32 17.94 -7.84
C LYS A 449 18.76 18.49 -7.79
N ILE A 450 18.90 19.80 -7.65
CA ILE A 450 20.17 20.55 -7.45
C ILE A 450 20.40 20.87 -5.96
N TYR A 451 21.64 20.95 -5.51
CA TYR A 451 22.01 21.24 -4.11
C TYR A 451 23.26 22.11 -4.01
N GLY A 452 23.43 22.78 -2.86
CA GLY A 452 24.60 23.62 -2.59
C GLY A 452 24.78 24.71 -3.64
N ALA A 453 26.01 24.85 -4.15
CA ALA A 453 26.33 25.84 -5.17
C ALA A 453 25.49 25.68 -6.47
N GLU A 454 25.01 24.48 -6.78
CA GLU A 454 24.12 24.26 -7.94
C GLU A 454 22.73 24.89 -7.76
N GLN A 455 22.26 25.03 -6.50
CA GLN A 455 20.93 25.57 -6.21
C GLN A 455 20.85 27.08 -6.42
N ALA A 456 21.91 27.81 -6.03
CA ALA A 456 22.11 29.26 -6.18
C ALA A 456 20.81 30.08 -6.39
N ALA A 457 20.02 30.26 -5.33
CA ALA A 457 18.80 31.07 -5.40
C ALA A 457 19.11 32.51 -5.82
N ARG A 458 18.40 32.99 -6.85
CA ARG A 458 18.66 34.25 -7.57
C ARG A 458 17.78 35.40 -7.12
N GLY A 459 16.71 35.12 -6.38
CA GLY A 459 15.75 36.14 -5.98
C GLY A 459 14.97 35.81 -4.71
N THR A 460 14.23 36.81 -4.23
CA THR A 460 13.46 36.73 -2.98
C THR A 460 12.39 35.64 -3.04
N ALA A 461 11.69 35.49 -4.17
CA ALA A 461 10.64 34.49 -4.32
C ALA A 461 11.19 33.05 -4.29
N GLU A 462 12.33 32.81 -4.93
CA GLU A 462 13.01 31.51 -4.87
C GLU A 462 13.46 31.20 -3.43
N THR A 463 14.05 32.19 -2.74
CA THR A 463 14.53 32.05 -1.36
C THR A 463 13.40 31.81 -0.37
N LEU A 464 12.34 32.63 -0.42
CA LEU A 464 11.15 32.49 0.42
C LEU A 464 10.43 31.17 0.13
N GLY A 465 10.32 30.76 -1.14
CA GLY A 465 9.72 29.49 -1.52
C GLY A 465 10.48 28.29 -0.95
N LEU A 466 11.82 28.30 -1.01
CA LEU A 466 12.64 27.24 -0.41
C LEU A 466 12.61 27.27 1.13
N GLY A 467 12.55 28.46 1.75
CA GLY A 467 12.35 28.59 3.20
C GLY A 467 10.99 28.04 3.66
N MET A 468 9.91 28.41 2.95
CA MET A 468 8.56 27.88 3.18
C MET A 468 8.50 26.37 2.98
N MET A 469 9.15 25.85 1.93
CA MET A 469 9.30 24.42 1.71
C MET A 469 9.96 23.75 2.91
N GLY A 470 11.07 24.30 3.41
CA GLY A 470 11.77 23.75 4.56
C GLY A 470 10.91 23.69 5.83
N VAL A 471 10.19 24.76 6.15
CA VAL A 471 9.26 24.80 7.30
C VAL A 471 8.15 23.76 7.16
N GLY A 472 7.51 23.69 5.99
CA GLY A 472 6.51 22.66 5.70
C GLY A 472 7.07 21.25 5.81
N GLY A 473 8.32 21.05 5.36
CA GLY A 473 9.03 19.78 5.41
C GLY A 473 9.29 19.30 6.83
N PHE A 474 9.75 20.19 7.71
CA PHE A 474 9.91 19.87 9.14
C PHE A 474 8.58 19.54 9.81
N ALA A 475 7.50 20.27 9.50
CA ALA A 475 6.17 19.96 10.01
C ALA A 475 5.66 18.59 9.52
N ALA A 476 5.87 18.26 8.25
CA ALA A 476 5.54 16.95 7.69
C ALA A 476 6.36 15.83 8.35
N ILE A 477 7.67 16.03 8.58
CA ILE A 477 8.53 15.09 9.31
C ILE A 477 8.03 14.90 10.74
N ALA A 478 7.64 15.97 11.44
CA ALA A 478 7.05 15.88 12.78
C ALA A 478 5.75 15.05 12.77
N GLY A 479 4.88 15.25 11.78
CA GLY A 479 3.70 14.42 11.56
C GLY A 479 4.03 12.95 11.27
N GLY A 480 5.13 12.67 10.56
CA GLY A 480 5.66 11.32 10.36
C GLY A 480 6.16 10.68 11.65
N ILE A 481 6.89 11.44 12.48
CA ILE A 481 7.36 10.98 13.80
C ILE A 481 6.17 10.67 14.71
N MET A 482 5.15 11.52 14.73
CA MET A 482 3.91 11.27 15.46
C MET A 482 3.26 9.95 15.03
N PHE A 483 3.18 9.68 13.73
CA PHE A 483 2.66 8.42 13.20
C PHE A 483 3.48 7.22 13.68
N LEU A 484 4.80 7.31 13.58
CA LEU A 484 5.71 6.26 14.00
C LEU A 484 5.66 6.02 15.51
N ALA A 485 5.48 7.06 16.33
CA ALA A 485 5.30 6.92 17.77
C ALA A 485 4.01 6.16 18.11
N VAL A 486 2.91 6.45 17.40
CA VAL A 486 1.63 5.73 17.57
C VAL A 486 1.74 4.28 17.11
N ALA A 487 2.26 4.04 15.92
CA ALA A 487 2.41 2.69 15.37
C ALA A 487 3.42 1.84 16.15
N GLY A 488 4.56 2.42 16.52
CA GLY A 488 5.61 1.79 17.33
C GLY A 488 5.15 1.50 18.75
N GLY A 489 4.43 2.43 19.39
CA GLY A 489 3.82 2.22 20.70
C GLY A 489 2.85 1.03 20.71
N ALA A 490 2.04 0.87 19.67
CA ALA A 490 1.18 -0.31 19.52
C ALA A 490 1.96 -1.62 19.34
N TRP A 491 3.18 -1.55 18.78
CA TRP A 491 4.03 -2.70 18.52
C TRP A 491 4.75 -3.23 19.77
N ILE A 492 5.05 -2.34 20.72
CA ILE A 492 5.68 -2.66 22.00
C ILE A 492 4.67 -3.35 22.93
N HIS A 493 3.42 -2.88 22.94
CA HIS A 493 2.36 -3.40 23.81
C HIS A 493 1.50 -4.46 23.12
N ARG A 494 2.13 -5.58 22.76
CA ARG A 494 1.43 -6.73 22.18
C ARG A 494 0.59 -7.42 23.24
N VAL A 495 -0.72 -7.46 23.04
CA VAL A 495 -1.56 -8.43 23.75
C VAL A 495 -1.32 -9.78 23.08
N ARG A 496 -0.92 -10.79 23.87
CA ARG A 496 -1.00 -12.19 23.42
C ARG A 496 -2.48 -12.54 23.30
N VAL A 497 -3.06 -12.31 22.13
CA VAL A 497 -4.36 -12.90 21.79
C VAL A 497 -4.07 -14.38 21.57
N GLY A 498 -4.50 -15.23 22.49
CA GLY A 498 -4.25 -16.67 22.41
C GLY A 498 -4.95 -17.26 21.18
N PRO A 499 -4.38 -18.30 20.52
CA PRO A 499 -4.97 -18.95 19.34
C PRO A 499 -6.44 -19.33 19.53
N ALA A 500 -6.82 -19.71 20.76
CA ALA A 500 -8.19 -20.09 21.13
C ALA A 500 -9.17 -18.91 21.13
N SER A 501 -8.74 -17.70 21.51
CA SER A 501 -9.60 -16.51 21.47
C SER A 501 -9.78 -15.95 20.06
N GLU A 502 -8.78 -16.13 19.20
CA GLU A 502 -8.85 -15.80 17.77
C GLU A 502 -9.76 -16.79 17.01
N ALA A 503 -9.70 -18.06 17.39
CA ALA A 503 -10.57 -19.12 16.91
C ALA A 503 -12.04 -18.89 17.31
N LEU A 504 -12.31 -18.56 18.57
CA LEU A 504 -13.67 -18.30 19.06
C LEU A 504 -14.31 -17.05 18.43
N ALA A 505 -13.53 -16.02 18.14
CA ALA A 505 -14.03 -14.81 17.50
C ALA A 505 -14.29 -15.00 15.99
N ALA A 506 -13.62 -15.96 15.35
CA ALA A 506 -13.85 -16.35 13.96
C ALA A 506 -14.98 -17.38 13.82
N SER A 507 -15.08 -18.36 14.74
CA SER A 507 -16.14 -19.37 14.75
C SER A 507 -17.52 -18.73 14.99
N ARG A 508 -17.64 -17.81 15.95
CA ARG A 508 -18.89 -17.06 16.18
C ARG A 508 -19.34 -16.23 14.98
N ARG A 509 -18.43 -15.80 14.11
CA ARG A 509 -18.78 -15.04 12.89
C ARG A 509 -19.24 -15.95 11.74
N LEU A 510 -18.81 -17.21 11.74
CA LEU A 510 -19.24 -18.21 10.77
C LEU A 510 -20.58 -18.84 11.17
N GLU A 511 -20.80 -19.08 12.47
CA GLU A 511 -22.08 -19.60 12.98
C GLU A 511 -23.22 -18.58 12.87
N TYR A 512 -22.98 -17.29 13.15
CA TYR A 512 -24.02 -16.25 13.06
C TYR A 512 -24.12 -15.55 11.69
N GLY A 513 -23.29 -15.92 10.72
CA GLY A 513 -23.33 -15.35 9.35
C GLY A 513 -24.20 -16.14 8.37
N ALA A 514 -24.73 -17.29 8.78
CA ALA A 514 -25.57 -18.16 7.95
C ALA A 514 -27.07 -17.99 8.19
N GLU A 515 -27.47 -17.32 9.27
CA GLU A 515 -28.87 -16.97 9.52
C GLU A 515 -29.05 -15.48 9.23
N GLY A 516 -29.53 -15.19 8.00
CA GLY A 516 -30.12 -13.89 7.71
C GLY A 516 -31.32 -13.64 8.63
N PRO A 517 -31.66 -12.38 8.93
CA PRO A 517 -32.84 -12.10 9.75
C PRO A 517 -34.08 -12.53 8.97
N GLY A 518 -34.71 -13.61 9.43
CA GLY A 518 -36.09 -13.96 9.11
C GLY A 518 -37.06 -13.08 9.89
#